data_AF-A0A7S2IC06-F1
#
_entry.id   AF-A0A7S2IC06-F1
#
_cell.length_a   1.000
_cell.length_b   1.000
_cell.length_c   1.000
_cell.angle_alpha   90.00
_cell.angle_beta   90.00
_cell.angle_gamma   90.00
#
_symmetry.space_group_name_H-M   'P 1'
#
loop_
_entity.id
_entity.type
_entity.pdbx_description
1 polymer ?
#
loop_
_entity_poly.entity_id
_entity_poly.type
_entity_poly.pdbx_seq_one_letter_code
_entity_poly.pdbx_strand_id
1 'polypeptide(L)'
;YVQGMLRRLPKEFAVVQWRSMTHQLMVLLEQWKEIDPAHPINQTAHHQHCAKAVVHGAKKFLGVGRGPIVLFSDIHRQQGGYTEFDAAWLAWPSLEADRAEAENMLSAQGWLNGDRIVAQYMIETPFSPGYETDEGVEGLVVEHVSAIAPLFLTCFKSDCGHCGRSISQFTGAIVRTRLANAATRCTTYTSWWAGGMDRSCKARKKP
;
A
#
# COMPACT_ATOMS: atom_id res chain seq x y z
N TYR A 1 -12.29 -1.39 -18.45
CA TYR A 1 -11.08 -0.73 -17.94
C TYR A 1 -10.25 -1.65 -17.04
N VAL A 2 -10.69 -1.93 -15.81
CA VAL A 2 -9.90 -2.72 -14.83
C VAL A 2 -9.48 -4.11 -15.33
N GLN A 3 -10.33 -4.82 -16.07
CA GLN A 3 -9.95 -6.11 -16.70
C GLN A 3 -8.80 -5.98 -17.71
N GLY A 4 -8.60 -4.81 -18.31
CA GLY A 4 -7.41 -4.50 -19.10
C GLY A 4 -6.16 -4.38 -18.23
N MET A 5 -6.24 -3.65 -17.11
CA MET A 5 -5.15 -3.53 -16.13
C MET A 5 -4.71 -4.90 -15.60
N LEU A 6 -5.66 -5.76 -15.23
CA LEU A 6 -5.36 -7.10 -14.69
C LEU A 6 -4.55 -7.97 -15.65
N ARG A 7 -4.68 -7.76 -16.96
CA ARG A 7 -3.90 -8.47 -17.98
C ARG A 7 -2.44 -8.02 -18.04
N ARG A 8 -2.09 -6.88 -17.44
CA ARG A 8 -0.70 -6.43 -17.26
C ARG A 8 -0.03 -7.00 -16.03
N LEU A 9 -0.83 -7.49 -15.09
CA LEU A 9 -0.31 -8.14 -13.91
C LEU A 9 0.01 -9.61 -14.20
N PRO A 10 0.99 -10.19 -13.50
CA PRO A 10 1.25 -11.62 -13.54
C PRO A 10 -0.03 -12.41 -13.20
N LYS A 11 -0.22 -13.59 -13.81
CA LYS A 11 -1.41 -14.42 -13.55
C LYS A 11 -1.54 -14.84 -12.09
N GLU A 12 -0.40 -15.09 -11.46
CA GLU A 12 -0.28 -15.35 -10.02
C GLU A 12 0.60 -14.26 -9.42
N PHE A 13 0.04 -13.52 -8.48
CA PHE A 13 0.74 -12.43 -7.79
C PHE A 13 0.20 -12.27 -6.38
N ALA A 14 0.99 -11.65 -5.53
CA ALA A 14 0.55 -11.15 -4.24
C ALA A 14 0.57 -9.62 -4.25
N VAL A 15 -0.35 -9.01 -3.53
CA VAL A 15 -0.35 -7.57 -3.30
C VAL A 15 0.11 -7.28 -1.88
N VAL A 16 1.08 -6.37 -1.77
CA VAL A 16 1.37 -5.65 -0.54
C VAL A 16 0.84 -4.23 -0.73
N GLN A 17 -0.05 -3.80 0.16
CA GLN A 17 -0.58 -2.44 0.14
C GLN A 17 -0.15 -1.75 1.42
N TRP A 18 0.71 -0.75 1.30
CA TRP A 18 1.28 -0.01 2.41
C TRP A 18 0.90 1.47 2.30
N ARG A 19 0.45 2.08 3.40
CA ARG A 19 0.25 3.53 3.49
C ARG A 19 1.15 4.02 4.60
N SER A 20 2.38 4.34 4.26
CA SER A 20 3.49 4.55 5.18
C SER A 20 3.14 5.52 6.28
N MET A 21 2.63 6.69 5.93
CA MET A 21 2.24 7.70 6.92
C MET A 21 1.22 8.73 6.43
N THR A 22 0.50 8.48 5.33
CA THR A 22 -0.53 9.41 4.79
C THR A 22 -1.30 10.18 5.87
N HIS A 23 -1.73 9.55 6.98
CA HIS A 23 -2.45 10.25 8.05
C HIS A 23 -1.60 11.20 8.90
N GLN A 24 -0.40 10.79 9.31
CA GLN A 24 0.50 11.66 10.08
C GLN A 24 1.05 12.78 9.19
N LEU A 25 1.32 12.48 7.91
CA LEU A 25 1.65 13.48 6.91
C LEU A 25 0.51 14.47 6.68
N MET A 26 -0.73 13.99 6.52
CA MET A 26 -1.90 14.87 6.36
C MET A 26 -2.10 15.78 7.57
N VAL A 27 -1.98 15.26 8.81
CA VAL A 27 -2.08 16.09 10.03
C VAL A 27 -1.03 17.20 10.02
N LEU A 28 0.15 16.92 9.48
CA LEU A 28 1.24 17.89 9.37
C LEU A 28 1.07 18.89 8.24
N LEU A 29 0.63 18.41 7.08
CA LEU A 29 0.43 19.21 5.87
C LEU A 29 -0.78 20.11 5.95
N GLU A 30 -1.84 19.69 6.65
CA GLU A 30 -3.02 20.50 6.91
C GLU A 30 -2.75 21.60 7.95
N GLN A 31 -1.74 21.44 8.81
CA GLN A 31 -1.54 22.35 9.94
C GLN A 31 -0.49 23.45 9.74
N TRP A 32 0.47 23.34 8.80
CA TRP A 32 1.53 24.35 8.57
C TRP A 32 2.11 24.96 9.88
N LYS A 33 2.15 24.16 10.95
CA LYS A 33 2.61 24.57 12.29
C LYS A 33 3.90 23.84 12.59
N GLU A 34 4.73 24.47 13.43
CA GLU A 34 5.94 23.83 13.96
C GLU A 34 5.58 22.44 14.50
N ILE A 35 6.18 21.45 13.87
CA ILE A 35 6.00 20.05 14.24
C ILE A 35 6.59 19.87 15.63
N ASP A 36 5.81 19.34 16.58
CA ASP A 36 6.33 18.92 17.88
C ASP A 36 7.60 18.07 17.66
N PRO A 37 8.77 18.44 18.20
CA PRO A 37 10.01 17.66 18.07
C PRO A 37 9.86 16.18 18.46
N ALA A 38 8.90 15.85 19.33
CA ALA A 38 8.58 14.47 19.72
C ALA A 38 7.66 13.73 18.73
N HIS A 39 7.13 14.41 17.71
CA HIS A 39 6.25 13.82 16.70
C HIS A 39 6.97 12.71 15.93
N PRO A 40 6.33 11.56 15.62
CA PRO A 40 6.99 10.45 14.94
C PRO A 40 7.66 10.79 13.62
N ILE A 41 7.16 11.79 12.88
CA ILE A 41 7.82 12.26 11.65
C ILE A 41 9.24 12.82 11.87
N ASN A 42 9.50 13.33 13.08
CA ASN A 42 10.79 13.86 13.49
C ASN A 42 11.71 12.76 14.04
N GLN A 43 11.21 11.54 14.20
CA GLN A 43 12.06 10.39 14.48
C GLN A 43 12.88 10.12 13.21
N THR A 44 14.19 10.05 13.40
CA THR A 44 15.11 9.67 12.33
C THR A 44 14.73 8.27 11.82
N ALA A 45 14.62 8.11 10.50
CA ALA A 45 14.42 6.83 9.82
C ALA A 45 13.05 6.13 10.03
N HIS A 46 11.95 6.86 10.23
CA HIS A 46 10.63 6.26 10.44
C HIS A 46 10.18 5.38 9.25
N HIS A 47 10.23 5.89 8.02
CA HIS A 47 9.83 5.12 6.83
C HIS A 47 10.69 3.88 6.67
N GLN A 48 11.99 3.97 6.95
CA GLN A 48 12.89 2.81 6.93
C GLN A 48 12.51 1.75 7.98
N HIS A 49 12.17 2.15 9.20
CA HIS A 49 11.69 1.22 10.24
C HIS A 49 10.41 0.51 9.80
N CYS A 50 9.48 1.25 9.22
CA CYS A 50 8.23 0.68 8.74
C CYS A 50 8.42 -0.17 7.48
N ALA A 51 9.31 0.18 6.57
CA ALA A 51 9.68 -0.66 5.43
C ALA A 51 10.26 -2.00 5.89
N LYS A 52 11.14 -2.01 6.90
CA LYS A 52 11.64 -3.25 7.52
C LYS A 52 10.51 -4.12 8.07
N ALA A 53 9.52 -3.52 8.71
CA ALA A 53 8.33 -4.21 9.20
C ALA A 53 7.50 -4.83 8.07
N VAL A 54 7.25 -4.06 6.99
CA VAL A 54 6.53 -4.51 5.80
C VAL A 54 7.25 -5.68 5.14
N VAL A 55 8.57 -5.60 4.95
CA VAL A 55 9.39 -6.69 4.40
C VAL A 55 9.30 -7.93 5.26
N HIS A 56 9.41 -7.79 6.59
CA HIS A 56 9.29 -8.91 7.50
C HIS A 56 7.91 -9.56 7.43
N GLY A 57 6.84 -8.76 7.45
CA GLY A 57 5.45 -9.23 7.32
C GLY A 57 5.21 -9.94 5.99
N ALA A 58 5.68 -9.37 4.88
CA ALA A 58 5.56 -9.97 3.55
C ALA A 58 6.28 -11.33 3.48
N LYS A 59 7.53 -11.42 3.94
CA LYS A 59 8.29 -12.69 4.00
C LYS A 59 7.57 -13.74 4.84
N LYS A 60 7.00 -13.32 5.98
CA LYS A 60 6.30 -14.20 6.92
C LYS A 60 4.96 -14.72 6.39
N PHE A 61 4.16 -13.87 5.74
CA PHE A 61 2.76 -14.19 5.39
C PHE A 61 2.55 -14.55 3.92
N LEU A 62 3.33 -13.95 3.02
CA LEU A 62 3.26 -14.25 1.60
C LEU A 62 4.24 -15.37 1.22
N GLY A 63 5.27 -15.59 2.05
CA GLY A 63 6.26 -16.64 1.87
C GLY A 63 7.24 -16.38 0.71
N VAL A 64 8.24 -17.24 0.59
CA VAL A 64 9.16 -17.26 -0.56
C VAL A 64 8.57 -18.20 -1.63
N GLY A 65 8.49 -17.76 -2.89
CA GLY A 65 8.14 -18.62 -4.02
C GLY A 65 6.66 -18.66 -4.47
N ARG A 66 5.79 -17.76 -3.97
CA ARG A 66 4.37 -17.69 -4.39
C ARG A 66 4.09 -16.73 -5.56
N GLY A 67 5.11 -16.47 -6.37
CA GLY A 67 5.05 -15.53 -7.48
C GLY A 67 5.48 -14.10 -7.11
N PRO A 68 5.44 -13.19 -8.08
CA PRO A 68 5.81 -11.79 -7.90
C PRO A 68 4.91 -11.05 -6.89
N ILE A 69 5.53 -10.14 -6.14
CA ILE A 69 4.83 -9.21 -5.25
C ILE A 69 4.66 -7.89 -5.98
N VAL A 70 3.43 -7.37 -5.96
CA VAL A 70 3.07 -6.04 -6.44
C VAL A 70 2.86 -5.14 -5.23
N LEU A 71 3.65 -4.08 -5.12
CA LEU A 71 3.57 -3.11 -4.04
C LEU A 71 2.77 -1.88 -4.50
N PHE A 72 1.73 -1.52 -3.74
CA PHE A 72 1.07 -0.23 -3.82
C PHE A 72 1.38 0.56 -2.55
N SER A 73 1.99 1.74 -2.67
CA SER A 73 2.42 2.56 -1.55
C SER A 73 2.58 4.05 -1.87
N ASP A 74 2.23 4.87 -0.88
CA ASP A 74 2.44 6.33 -0.85
C ASP A 74 3.90 6.79 -0.74
N ILE A 75 4.83 5.85 -0.78
CA ILE A 75 6.26 6.14 -0.86
C ILE A 75 6.75 6.22 -2.31
N HIS A 76 6.00 5.69 -3.28
CA HIS A 76 6.34 5.85 -4.69
C HIS A 76 5.99 7.27 -5.13
N ARG A 77 6.94 7.95 -5.77
CA ARG A 77 6.75 9.30 -6.30
C ARG A 77 6.33 9.29 -7.77
N GLN A 78 5.84 10.45 -8.23
CA GLN A 78 5.48 10.71 -9.62
C GLN A 78 4.34 9.80 -10.11
N GLN A 79 4.05 9.86 -11.41
CA GLN A 79 2.95 9.12 -12.06
C GLN A 79 2.95 7.65 -11.64
N GLY A 80 1.91 7.29 -10.90
CA GLY A 80 1.69 5.95 -10.34
C GLY A 80 1.49 5.97 -8.84
N GLY A 81 2.11 6.91 -8.13
CA GLY A 81 2.00 7.00 -6.68
C GLY A 81 0.91 7.94 -6.20
N TYR A 82 0.81 8.06 -4.88
CA TYR A 82 -0.01 9.07 -4.21
C TYR A 82 0.64 10.45 -4.38
N THR A 83 0.43 11.06 -5.55
CA THR A 83 1.02 12.34 -5.97
C THR A 83 0.54 13.52 -5.14
N GLU A 84 -0.54 13.36 -4.38
CA GLU A 84 -1.06 14.40 -3.48
C GLU A 84 -0.03 14.86 -2.43
N PHE A 85 1.04 14.09 -2.20
CA PHE A 85 2.13 14.40 -1.27
C PHE A 85 3.44 14.84 -1.93
N ASP A 86 3.54 14.92 -3.25
CA ASP A 86 4.81 15.24 -3.91
C ASP A 86 5.36 16.62 -3.50
N ALA A 87 4.49 17.61 -3.33
CA ALA A 87 4.89 18.94 -2.85
C ALA A 87 5.41 18.92 -1.41
N ALA A 88 4.84 18.07 -0.56
CA ALA A 88 5.25 17.90 0.83
C ALA A 88 6.65 17.30 0.94
N TRP A 89 6.93 16.27 0.14
CA TRP A 89 8.24 15.64 0.08
C TRP A 89 9.33 16.64 -0.32
N LEU A 90 9.04 17.49 -1.31
CA LEU A 90 9.97 18.51 -1.76
C LEU A 90 10.21 19.62 -0.72
N ALA A 91 9.22 19.92 0.11
CA ALA A 91 9.33 20.94 1.15
C ALA A 91 10.21 20.51 2.35
N TRP A 92 10.36 19.19 2.58
CA TRP A 92 11.08 18.65 3.73
C TRP A 92 12.15 17.62 3.33
N PRO A 93 13.40 18.06 3.07
CA PRO A 93 14.45 17.19 2.53
C PRO A 93 14.80 15.97 3.39
N SER A 94 14.75 16.09 4.72
CA SER A 94 15.03 14.97 5.64
C SER A 94 13.98 13.86 5.54
N LEU A 95 12.73 14.27 5.36
CA LEU A 95 11.59 13.38 5.17
C LEU A 95 11.64 12.68 3.81
N GLU A 96 11.99 13.43 2.75
CA GLU A 96 12.22 12.85 1.42
C GLU A 96 13.37 11.84 1.43
N ALA A 97 14.47 12.13 2.12
CA ALA A 97 15.59 11.21 2.24
C ALA A 97 15.19 9.90 2.95
N ASP A 98 14.39 9.98 4.01
CA ASP A 98 13.87 8.80 4.70
C ASP A 98 12.92 7.98 3.81
N ARG A 99 12.00 8.66 3.10
CA ARG A 99 11.11 8.02 2.11
C ARG A 99 11.90 7.32 1.00
N ALA A 100 12.87 8.01 0.39
CA ALA A 100 13.69 7.47 -0.69
C ALA A 100 14.47 6.22 -0.26
N GLU A 101 15.00 6.22 0.96
CA GLU A 101 15.69 5.05 1.50
C GLU A 101 14.72 3.88 1.76
N ALA A 102 13.51 4.15 2.24
CA ALA A 102 12.47 3.13 2.36
C ALA A 102 12.07 2.54 0.99
N GLU A 103 11.95 3.37 -0.05
CA GLU A 103 11.71 2.93 -1.43
C GLU A 103 12.84 2.03 -1.95
N ASN A 104 14.10 2.39 -1.69
CA ASN A 104 15.27 1.58 -2.04
C ASN A 104 15.21 0.20 -1.34
N MET A 105 14.90 0.16 -0.05
CA MET A 105 14.78 -1.08 0.72
C MET A 105 13.71 -2.03 0.15
N LEU A 106 12.57 -1.50 -0.27
CA LEU A 106 11.47 -2.27 -0.85
C LEU A 106 11.78 -2.71 -2.28
N SER A 107 12.36 -1.84 -3.10
CA SER A 107 12.81 -2.16 -4.45
C SER A 107 13.87 -3.26 -4.46
N ALA A 108 14.77 -3.27 -3.48
CA ALA A 108 15.78 -4.32 -3.30
C ALA A 108 15.19 -5.72 -3.04
N GLN A 109 13.89 -5.83 -2.69
CA GLN A 109 13.22 -7.12 -2.59
C GLN A 109 12.79 -7.71 -3.95
N GLY A 110 12.99 -6.98 -5.05
CA GLY A 110 12.56 -7.38 -6.39
C GLY A 110 11.03 -7.31 -6.58
N TRP A 111 10.35 -6.49 -5.77
CA TRP A 111 8.91 -6.29 -5.89
C TRP A 111 8.59 -5.35 -7.06
N LEU A 112 7.45 -5.57 -7.70
CA LEU A 112 6.94 -4.71 -8.74
C LEU A 112 6.33 -3.45 -8.11
N ASN A 113 6.70 -2.28 -8.61
CA ASN A 113 6.04 -1.02 -8.30
C ASN A 113 4.66 -1.00 -9.00
N GLY A 114 3.61 -1.38 -8.27
CA GLY A 114 2.25 -1.54 -8.81
C GLY A 114 1.63 -0.21 -9.23
N ASP A 115 1.88 0.81 -8.44
CA ASP A 115 1.58 2.22 -8.68
C ASP A 115 2.03 2.66 -10.09
N ARG A 116 3.32 2.50 -10.40
CA ARG A 116 3.87 2.80 -11.73
C ARG A 116 3.20 1.99 -12.86
N ILE A 117 2.88 0.72 -12.62
CA ILE A 117 2.21 -0.12 -13.63
C ILE A 117 0.79 0.42 -13.92
N VAL A 118 0.07 0.89 -12.89
CA VAL A 118 -1.26 1.49 -13.03
C VAL A 118 -1.17 2.79 -13.81
N ALA A 119 -0.32 3.74 -13.42
CA ALA A 119 -0.20 4.99 -14.17
C ALA A 119 0.22 4.77 -15.62
N GLN A 120 1.17 3.87 -15.89
CA GLN A 120 1.54 3.55 -17.26
C GLN A 120 0.35 3.00 -18.05
N TYR A 121 -0.49 2.14 -17.44
CA TYR A 121 -1.71 1.66 -18.07
C TYR A 121 -2.70 2.79 -18.37
N MET A 122 -2.88 3.73 -17.43
CA MET A 122 -3.80 4.85 -17.59
C MET A 122 -3.36 5.82 -18.70
N ILE A 123 -2.06 6.04 -18.87
CA ILE A 123 -1.52 6.85 -19.96
C ILE A 123 -1.73 6.15 -21.31
N GLU A 124 -1.43 4.86 -21.38
CA GLU A 124 -1.53 4.09 -22.63
C GLU A 124 -2.98 3.74 -23.01
N THR A 125 -3.88 3.72 -22.04
CA THR A 125 -5.28 3.40 -22.22
C THR A 125 -6.07 4.25 -21.23
N PRO A 126 -6.31 5.54 -21.51
CA PRO A 126 -7.07 6.38 -20.59
C PRO A 126 -8.53 5.94 -20.51
N PHE A 127 -9.15 6.14 -19.35
CA PHE A 127 -10.56 5.82 -19.14
C PHE A 127 -11.47 6.64 -20.06
N SER A 128 -11.10 7.92 -20.24
CA SER A 128 -11.70 8.92 -21.12
C SER A 128 -10.63 9.97 -21.45
N PRO A 129 -10.73 10.74 -22.54
CA PRO A 129 -9.80 11.84 -22.78
C PRO A 129 -9.68 12.78 -21.57
N GLY A 130 -8.45 13.07 -21.14
CA GLY A 130 -8.15 13.91 -19.97
C GLY A 130 -8.06 13.17 -18.62
N TYR A 131 -8.22 11.84 -18.60
CA TYR A 131 -8.14 11.00 -17.39
C TYR A 131 -6.86 10.14 -17.34
N GLU A 132 -5.82 10.52 -18.07
CA GLU A 132 -4.54 9.79 -18.14
C GLU A 132 -3.81 9.74 -16.78
N THR A 133 -4.12 10.68 -15.89
CA THR A 133 -3.47 10.88 -14.58
C THR A 133 -4.48 11.13 -13.45
N ASP A 134 -5.74 10.73 -13.64
CA ASP A 134 -6.79 10.99 -12.65
C ASP A 134 -6.62 10.10 -11.40
N GLU A 135 -6.34 10.73 -10.25
CA GLU A 135 -6.10 10.05 -8.98
C GLU A 135 -7.32 9.22 -8.50
N GLY A 136 -8.54 9.62 -8.87
CA GLY A 136 -9.77 8.90 -8.54
C GLY A 136 -9.88 7.59 -9.31
N VAL A 137 -9.62 7.63 -10.61
CA VAL A 137 -9.56 6.43 -11.47
C VAL A 137 -8.43 5.50 -11.03
N GLU A 138 -7.25 6.05 -10.72
CA GLU A 138 -6.13 5.29 -10.18
C GLU A 138 -6.50 4.57 -8.88
N GLY A 139 -7.08 5.30 -7.92
CA GLY A 139 -7.57 4.73 -6.67
C GLY A 139 -8.54 3.58 -6.89
N LEU A 140 -9.51 3.73 -7.79
CA LEU A 140 -10.47 2.66 -8.14
C LEU A 140 -9.78 1.43 -8.75
N VAL A 141 -8.76 1.62 -9.58
CA VAL A 141 -7.98 0.52 -10.16
C VAL A 141 -7.19 -0.21 -9.07
N VAL A 142 -6.47 0.53 -8.22
CA VAL A 142 -5.69 -0.04 -7.11
C VAL A 142 -6.58 -0.78 -6.12
N GLU A 143 -7.74 -0.21 -5.78
CA GLU A 143 -8.74 -0.86 -4.91
C GLU A 143 -9.18 -2.20 -5.51
N HIS A 144 -9.55 -2.22 -6.79
CA HIS A 144 -10.05 -3.43 -7.42
C HIS A 144 -8.96 -4.50 -7.58
N VAL A 145 -7.76 -4.12 -8.04
CA VAL A 145 -6.61 -5.03 -8.12
C VAL A 145 -6.33 -5.66 -6.76
N SER A 146 -6.29 -4.85 -5.71
CA SER A 146 -6.07 -5.30 -4.34
C SER A 146 -7.21 -6.20 -3.83
N ALA A 147 -8.46 -5.91 -4.18
CA ALA A 147 -9.62 -6.67 -3.75
C ALA A 147 -9.68 -8.09 -4.33
N ILE A 148 -9.15 -8.30 -5.52
CA ILE A 148 -9.19 -9.62 -6.21
C ILE A 148 -7.84 -10.35 -6.20
N ALA A 149 -6.76 -9.71 -5.75
CA ALA A 149 -5.44 -10.33 -5.68
C ALA A 149 -5.49 -11.69 -4.95
N PRO A 150 -4.84 -12.74 -5.49
CA PRO A 150 -4.82 -14.07 -4.86
C PRO A 150 -4.38 -14.03 -3.40
N LEU A 151 -3.38 -13.19 -3.09
CA LEU A 151 -2.88 -12.92 -1.75
C LEU A 151 -2.80 -11.41 -1.54
N PHE A 152 -3.18 -10.95 -0.35
CA PHE A 152 -3.15 -9.53 -0.01
C PHE A 152 -2.66 -9.34 1.42
N LEU A 153 -1.70 -8.45 1.57
CA LEU A 153 -1.18 -8.01 2.86
C LEU A 153 -1.29 -6.49 2.95
N THR A 154 -1.91 -6.00 4.01
CA THR A 154 -1.96 -4.59 4.36
C THR A 154 -1.90 -4.42 5.88
N CYS A 155 -1.84 -3.17 6.34
CA CYS A 155 -2.10 -2.81 7.73
C CYS A 155 -3.46 -2.13 7.88
N PHE A 156 -4.35 -2.78 8.62
CA PHE A 156 -5.66 -2.25 8.99
C PHE A 156 -5.96 -2.46 10.48
N LYS A 157 -4.93 -2.74 11.28
CA LYS A 157 -5.03 -3.00 12.71
C LYS A 157 -4.22 -1.96 13.49
N SER A 158 -4.58 -1.75 14.75
CA SER A 158 -3.94 -0.76 15.61
C SER A 158 -2.48 -1.11 15.93
N ASP A 159 -2.13 -2.40 15.96
CA ASP A 159 -0.77 -2.90 16.21
C ASP A 159 0.26 -2.46 15.15
N CYS A 160 -0.20 -2.11 13.96
CA CYS A 160 0.62 -1.55 12.89
C CYS A 160 0.24 -0.10 12.57
N GLY A 161 -0.61 0.55 13.38
CA GLY A 161 -1.11 1.92 13.16
C GLY A 161 -0.03 3.01 13.19
N HIS A 162 1.16 2.70 13.70
CA HIS A 162 2.34 3.56 13.58
C HIS A 162 2.96 3.54 12.18
N CYS A 163 2.88 2.40 11.49
CA CYS A 163 3.48 2.14 10.17
C CYS A 163 2.43 1.99 9.07
N GLY A 164 1.21 2.46 9.30
CA GLY A 164 0.06 2.21 8.45
C GLY A 164 -1.11 3.09 8.84
N ARG A 165 -1.87 3.56 7.84
CA ARG A 165 -3.11 4.30 8.09
C ARG A 165 -4.25 3.34 8.49
N SER A 166 -4.29 2.96 9.77
CA SER A 166 -5.33 2.06 10.33
C SER A 166 -6.76 2.59 10.17
N ILE A 167 -6.94 3.90 9.97
CA ILE A 167 -8.23 4.59 9.73
C ILE A 167 -8.49 4.94 8.26
N SER A 168 -7.73 4.40 7.31
CA SER A 168 -7.88 4.68 5.89
C SER A 168 -9.22 4.12 5.39
N GLN A 169 -10.12 4.99 4.92
CA GLN A 169 -11.37 4.54 4.30
C GLN A 169 -11.10 3.69 3.05
N PHE A 170 -10.07 4.04 2.29
CA PHE A 170 -9.59 3.31 1.12
C PHE A 170 -9.11 1.90 1.48
N THR A 171 -8.18 1.77 2.42
CA THR A 171 -7.71 0.45 2.89
C THR A 171 -8.85 -0.34 3.53
N GLY A 172 -9.73 0.34 4.26
CA GLY A 172 -10.92 -0.26 4.83
C GLY A 172 -11.90 -0.79 3.78
N ALA A 173 -12.06 -0.10 2.65
CA ALA A 173 -12.89 -0.56 1.52
C ALA A 173 -12.32 -1.85 0.91
N ILE A 174 -11.01 -1.87 0.61
CA ILE A 174 -10.32 -3.07 0.12
C ILE A 174 -10.52 -4.24 1.09
N VAL A 175 -10.24 -4.04 2.38
CA VAL A 175 -10.37 -5.08 3.40
C VAL A 175 -11.81 -5.57 3.51
N ARG A 176 -12.81 -4.68 3.56
CA ARG A 176 -14.23 -5.08 3.59
C ARG A 176 -14.62 -5.93 2.39
N THR A 177 -14.24 -5.52 1.19
CA THR A 177 -14.52 -6.27 -0.05
C THR A 177 -13.91 -7.66 -0.03
N ARG A 178 -12.64 -7.77 0.40
CA ARG A 178 -11.96 -9.06 0.54
C ARG A 178 -12.58 -9.95 1.61
N LEU A 179 -12.98 -9.38 2.74
CA LEU A 179 -13.61 -10.15 3.82
C LEU A 179 -15.03 -10.62 3.45
N ALA A 180 -15.76 -9.86 2.63
CA ALA A 180 -17.05 -10.26 2.09
C ALA A 180 -16.92 -11.43 1.07
N ASN A 181 -15.81 -11.51 0.34
CA ASN A 181 -15.59 -12.51 -0.69
C ASN A 181 -14.95 -13.81 -0.15
N ALA A 182 -15.66 -14.93 -0.25
CA ALA A 182 -15.19 -16.23 0.23
C ALA A 182 -13.87 -16.72 -0.41
N ALA A 183 -13.60 -16.33 -1.67
CA ALA A 183 -12.41 -16.75 -2.39
C ALA A 183 -11.12 -16.07 -1.88
N THR A 184 -11.21 -14.82 -1.42
CA THR A 184 -10.04 -14.00 -1.04
C THR A 184 -9.92 -13.75 0.46
N ARG A 185 -10.97 -14.05 1.24
CA ARG A 185 -10.99 -13.87 2.71
C ARG A 185 -9.80 -14.54 3.40
N CYS A 186 -9.53 -15.81 3.10
CA CYS A 186 -8.48 -16.62 3.75
C CYS A 186 -7.06 -16.21 3.38
N THR A 187 -6.89 -15.39 2.35
CA THR A 187 -5.59 -14.92 1.85
C THR A 187 -5.39 -13.43 2.10
N THR A 188 -6.16 -12.87 3.03
CA THR A 188 -6.12 -11.47 3.46
C THR A 188 -5.44 -11.35 4.82
N TYR A 189 -4.32 -10.64 4.85
CA TYR A 189 -3.54 -10.34 6.04
C TYR A 189 -3.62 -8.85 6.34
N THR A 190 -3.94 -8.49 7.59
CA THR A 190 -4.28 -7.11 7.97
C THR A 190 -3.30 -6.49 8.98
N SER A 191 -2.17 -7.14 9.23
CA SER A 191 -1.06 -6.64 10.06
C SER A 191 0.28 -7.15 9.55
N TRP A 192 1.33 -6.31 9.70
CA TRP A 192 2.73 -6.68 9.45
C TRP A 192 3.28 -7.63 10.52
N TRP A 193 2.74 -7.55 11.74
CA TRP A 193 3.35 -8.10 12.95
C TRP A 193 2.60 -9.31 13.48
N ALA A 194 1.35 -9.07 13.89
CA ALA A 194 0.48 -10.11 14.37
C ALA A 194 0.16 -11.01 13.18
N GLY A 195 0.46 -12.31 13.29
CA GLY A 195 0.00 -13.33 12.32
C GLY A 195 -1.51 -13.52 12.28
N GLY A 196 -2.27 -12.47 12.55
CA GLY A 196 -3.69 -12.33 12.33
C GLY A 196 -4.00 -12.31 10.85
N MET A 197 -3.84 -13.48 10.21
CA MET A 197 -4.86 -13.91 9.27
C MET A 197 -6.21 -13.67 9.97
N ASP A 198 -7.13 -12.96 9.33
CA ASP A 198 -8.41 -12.65 9.96
C ASP A 198 -9.02 -13.95 10.53
N ARG A 199 -9.34 -13.96 11.83
CA ARG A 199 -9.77 -15.18 12.52
C ARG A 199 -11.11 -15.71 11.99
N SER A 200 -11.90 -14.89 11.28
CA SER A 200 -13.12 -15.34 10.60
C SER A 200 -12.85 -16.41 9.53
N CYS A 201 -11.61 -16.50 9.02
CA CYS A 201 -11.17 -17.56 8.11
C CYS A 201 -10.93 -18.89 8.83
N LYS A 202 -10.44 -18.83 10.08
CA LYS A 202 -10.18 -20.03 10.89
C LYS A 202 -11.47 -20.66 11.45
N ALA A 203 -12.58 -19.92 11.46
CA ALA A 203 -13.88 -20.40 11.94
C ALA A 203 -14.54 -21.44 11.03
N ARG A 204 -14.05 -21.68 9.80
CA ARG A 204 -14.47 -22.80 8.94
C ARG A 204 -13.55 -24.01 9.05
N LYS A 205 -13.20 -24.40 10.28
CA LYS A 205 -12.76 -25.77 10.56
C LYS A 205 -13.57 -26.32 11.72
N LYS A 206 -14.74 -26.86 11.40
CA LYS A 206 -15.16 -28.22 11.80
C LYS A 206 -16.30 -28.67 10.88
N PRO A 207 -16.25 -29.92 10.39
CA PRO A 207 -17.32 -30.53 9.59
C PRO A 207 -18.65 -30.58 10.36
#